data_AF-A0A5C5WD27-F1
#
_entry.id   AF-A0A5C5WD27-F1
#
_cell.length_a   1.000
_cell.length_b   1.000
_cell.length_c   1.000
_cell.angle_alpha   90.00
_cell.angle_beta   90.00
_cell.angle_gamma   90.00
#
_symmetry.space_group_name_H-M   'P 1'
#
loop_
_entity.id
_entity.type
_entity.pdbx_description
1 polymer ?
#
loop_
_entity_poly.entity_id
_entity_poly.type
_entity_poly.pdbx_seq_one_letter_code
_entity_poly.pdbx_strand_id
1 'polypeptide(L)'
;MADKNEQLDELINTLKQHRDELKVKLHLAQMDARQEYDRISNNIDELNKQYEPVRSAAKESGENVLSALMLAAEEMKNGLVRVGNAISDSK
;
A
#
# COMPACT_ATOMS: atom_id res chain seq x y z
N MET A 1 -15.30 -18.34 -2.67
CA MET A 1 -15.36 -16.88 -2.39
C MET A 1 -14.09 -16.58 -1.62
N ALA A 2 -13.21 -15.72 -2.12
CA ALA A 2 -11.99 -15.37 -1.40
C ALA A 2 -12.37 -14.69 -0.08
N ASP A 3 -11.70 -15.07 1.00
CA ASP A 3 -11.86 -14.42 2.30
C ASP A 3 -11.38 -12.96 2.18
N LYS A 4 -12.08 -11.99 2.79
CA LYS A 4 -11.65 -10.58 2.78
C LYS A 4 -10.22 -10.42 3.33
N ASN A 5 -9.81 -11.29 4.26
CA ASN A 5 -8.44 -11.37 4.75
C ASN A 5 -7.47 -11.71 3.61
N GLU A 6 -7.77 -12.75 2.82
CA GLU A 6 -6.94 -13.19 1.69
C GLU A 6 -6.79 -12.07 0.64
N GLN A 7 -7.89 -11.37 0.33
CA GLN A 7 -7.87 -10.23 -0.58
C GLN A 7 -7.00 -9.07 -0.08
N LEU A 8 -7.09 -8.76 1.22
CA LEU A 8 -6.28 -7.70 1.83
C LEU A 8 -4.80 -8.12 1.92
N ASP A 9 -4.52 -9.40 2.21
CA ASP A 9 -3.19 -9.98 2.18
C ASP A 9 -2.54 -9.81 0.80
N GLU A 10 -3.24 -10.20 -0.27
CA GLU A 10 -2.79 -10.03 -1.65
C GLU A 10 -2.54 -8.56 -2.00
N LEU A 11 -3.44 -7.68 -1.57
CA LEU A 11 -3.32 -6.24 -1.83
C LEU A 11 -2.11 -5.63 -1.10
N ILE A 12 -1.90 -5.97 0.18
CA ILE A 12 -0.72 -5.52 0.95
C ILE A 12 0.57 -6.02 0.29
N ASN A 13 0.61 -7.27 -0.15
CA ASN A 13 1.77 -7.83 -0.85
C ASN A 13 2.04 -7.09 -2.18
N THR A 14 0.98 -6.79 -2.94
CA THR A 14 1.07 -6.00 -4.18
C THR A 14 1.62 -4.60 -3.89
N LEU A 15 1.14 -3.94 -2.83
CA LEU A 15 1.64 -2.62 -2.42
C LEU A 15 3.13 -2.63 -2.11
N LYS A 16 3.60 -3.64 -1.35
CA LYS A 16 5.02 -3.79 -1.03
C LYS A 16 5.86 -4.00 -2.29
N GLN A 17 5.41 -4.87 -3.20
CA GLN A 17 6.10 -5.10 -4.47
C GLN A 17 6.21 -3.82 -5.29
N HIS A 18 5.09 -3.11 -5.52
CA HIS A 18 5.09 -1.85 -6.25
C HIS A 18 5.97 -0.78 -5.59
N ARG A 19 5.93 -0.68 -4.26
CA ARG A 19 6.81 0.22 -3.49
C ARG A 19 8.28 -0.09 -3.72
N ASP A 20 8.65 -1.37 -3.70
CA ASP A 20 10.03 -1.79 -3.86
C ASP A 20 10.51 -1.57 -5.30
N GLU A 21 9.66 -1.78 -6.31
CA GLU A 21 9.94 -1.45 -7.71
C GLU A 21 10.16 0.05 -7.93
N LEU A 22 9.32 0.89 -7.33
CA LEU A 22 9.46 2.34 -7.41
C LEU A 22 10.73 2.83 -6.70
N LYS A 23 11.14 2.19 -5.60
CA LYS A 23 12.38 2.49 -4.89
C LYS A 23 13.60 2.47 -5.80
N VAL A 24 13.67 1.48 -6.69
CA VAL A 24 14.79 1.33 -7.64
C VAL A 24 14.85 2.52 -8.60
N LYS A 25 13.70 3.05 -9.00
CA LYS A 25 13.60 4.18 -9.93
C LYS A 25 13.58 5.54 -9.24
N LEU A 26 13.49 5.58 -7.92
CA LEU A 26 13.34 6.79 -7.10
C LEU A 26 14.47 7.80 -7.35
N HIS A 27 15.67 7.34 -7.69
CA HIS A 27 16.80 8.20 -8.02
C HIS A 27 16.58 9.11 -9.24
N LEU A 28 15.62 8.78 -10.12
CA LEU A 28 15.20 9.60 -11.26
C LEU A 28 14.06 10.57 -10.91
N ALA A 29 13.47 10.43 -9.72
CA ALA A 29 12.30 11.20 -9.30
C ALA A 29 12.67 12.61 -8.86
N GLN A 30 11.78 13.56 -9.13
CA GLN A 30 11.77 14.90 -8.53
C GLN A 30 11.52 14.83 -7.02
N MET A 31 11.88 15.90 -6.28
CA MET A 31 11.77 15.95 -4.82
C MET A 31 10.35 15.66 -4.34
N ASP A 32 9.33 16.23 -4.98
CA ASP A 32 7.93 16.06 -4.58
C ASP A 32 7.47 14.59 -4.72
N ALA A 33 7.87 13.93 -5.82
CA ALA A 33 7.59 12.52 -6.03
C ALA A 33 8.30 11.63 -4.99
N ARG A 34 9.50 12.02 -4.53
CA ARG A 34 10.21 11.33 -3.43
C ARG A 34 9.50 11.48 -2.11
N GLN A 35 9.07 12.69 -1.77
CA GLN A 35 8.33 12.94 -0.53
C GLN A 35 7.02 12.17 -0.49
N GLU A 36 6.28 12.14 -1.61
CA GLU A 36 5.04 11.37 -1.69
C GLU A 36 5.31 9.85 -1.62
N TYR A 37 6.38 9.37 -2.27
CA TYR A 37 6.82 7.98 -2.14
C TYR A 37 7.12 7.62 -0.68
N ASP A 38 7.88 8.44 0.04
CA ASP A 38 8.25 8.19 1.44
C ASP A 38 7.01 8.19 2.34
N ARG A 39 6.07 9.12 2.11
CA ARG A 39 4.80 9.18 2.83
C ARG A 39 3.98 7.89 2.64
N ILE A 40 3.80 7.46 1.39
CA ILE A 40 3.04 6.24 1.10
C ILE A 40 3.77 5.00 1.63
N SER A 41 5.10 4.96 1.56
CA SER A 41 5.90 3.85 2.09
C SER A 41 5.70 3.66 3.59
N ASN A 42 5.70 4.76 4.36
CA ASN A 42 5.40 4.73 5.79
C ASN A 42 3.97 4.25 6.06
N ASN A 43 2.99 4.72 5.27
CA ASN A 43 1.61 4.29 5.40
C ASN A 43 1.43 2.79 5.10
N ILE A 44 2.18 2.22 4.15
CA ILE A 44 2.17 0.77 3.86
C ILE A 44 2.71 -0.02 5.06
N ASP A 45 3.77 0.48 5.71
CA ASP A 45 4.31 -0.18 6.90
C ASP A 45 3.32 -0.11 8.08
N GLU A 46 2.63 1.01 8.25
CA GLU A 46 1.55 1.15 9.25
C GLU A 46 0.36 0.25 8.96
N LEU A 47 -0.09 0.20 7.71
CA LEU A 47 -1.16 -0.69 7.25
C LEU A 47 -0.82 -2.15 7.58
N ASN A 48 0.41 -2.58 7.28
CA ASN A 48 0.85 -3.93 7.59
C ASN A 48 0.84 -4.22 9.09
N LYS A 49 1.31 -3.28 9.92
CA LYS A 49 1.29 -3.42 11.39
C LYS A 49 -0.13 -3.52 11.94
N GLN A 50 -1.08 -2.78 11.37
CA GLN A 50 -2.49 -2.82 11.77
C GLN A 50 -3.18 -4.10 11.29
N TYR A 51 -2.77 -4.65 10.16
CA TYR A 51 -3.36 -5.85 9.59
C TYR A 51 -2.90 -7.16 10.27
N GLU A 52 -1.63 -7.29 10.67
CA GLU A 52 -1.10 -8.47 11.38
C GLU A 52 -1.99 -9.02 12.53
N PRO A 53 -2.46 -8.19 13.48
CA PRO A 53 -3.34 -8.68 14.55
C PRO A 53 -4.74 -9.06 14.05
N VAL A 54 -5.22 -8.44 12.97
CA VAL A 54 -6.53 -8.72 12.37
C VAL A 54 -6.50 -10.04 11.61
N ARG A 55 -5.42 -10.30 10.85
CA ARG A 55 -5.17 -11.55 10.14
C ARG A 55 -5.21 -12.77 11.07
N SER A 56 -4.70 -12.61 12.30
CA SER A 56 -4.67 -13.67 13.30
C SER A 56 -5.99 -13.82 14.09
N ALA A 57 -6.91 -12.86 13.98
CA ALA A 57 -8.13 -12.79 14.78
C ALA A 57 -9.36 -13.23 13.96
N ALA A 58 -9.80 -14.48 14.18
CA ALA A 58 -10.98 -15.05 13.53
C ALA A 58 -12.33 -14.58 14.14
N LYS A 59 -12.57 -13.26 14.22
CA LYS A 59 -13.82 -12.71 14.79
C LYS A 59 -14.62 -11.87 13.81
N GLU A 60 -15.92 -12.14 13.76
CA GLU A 60 -16.99 -11.46 13.03
C GLU A 60 -16.99 -9.92 13.22
N SER A 61 -16.46 -9.42 14.33
CA SER A 61 -16.29 -7.98 14.60
C SER A 61 -15.17 -7.30 13.81
N GLY A 62 -14.36 -8.05 13.05
CA GLY A 62 -13.24 -7.54 12.27
C GLY A 62 -13.63 -6.98 10.90
N GLU A 63 -14.87 -7.21 10.42
CA GLU A 63 -15.27 -6.84 9.06
C GLU A 63 -15.15 -5.34 8.78
N ASN A 64 -15.59 -4.48 9.71
CA ASN A 64 -15.48 -3.03 9.53
C ASN A 64 -14.03 -2.56 9.50
N VAL A 65 -13.16 -3.20 10.28
CA VAL A 65 -11.72 -2.90 10.30
C VAL A 65 -11.07 -3.34 9.00
N LEU A 66 -11.40 -4.55 8.52
CA LEU A 66 -10.93 -5.06 7.23
C LEU A 66 -11.36 -4.15 6.07
N SER A 67 -12.61 -3.70 6.05
CA SER A 67 -13.09 -2.75 5.04
C SER A 67 -12.33 -1.42 5.09
N ALA A 68 -12.05 -0.88 6.27
CA ALA A 68 -11.26 0.35 6.41
C ALA A 68 -9.81 0.16 5.93
N LEU A 69 -9.18 -0.95 6.29
CA LEU A 69 -7.83 -1.30 5.84
C LEU A 69 -7.78 -1.49 4.31
N MET A 70 -8.81 -2.10 3.72
CA MET A 70 -8.88 -2.30 2.27
C MET A 70 -9.01 -0.97 1.51
N LEU A 71 -9.85 -0.05 1.99
CA LEU A 71 -9.94 1.30 1.42
C LEU A 71 -8.62 2.06 1.51
N ALA A 72 -7.95 1.99 2.68
CA ALA A 72 -6.63 2.61 2.85
C ALA A 72 -5.59 2.02 1.90
N ALA A 73 -5.60 0.69 1.72
CA ALA A 73 -4.71 -0.01 0.80
C ALA A 73 -4.95 0.38 -0.66
N GLU A 74 -6.21 0.53 -1.09
CA GLU A 74 -6.55 1.02 -2.43
C GLU A 74 -6.06 2.46 -2.66
N GLU A 75 -6.20 3.34 -1.66
CA GLU A 75 -5.69 4.70 -1.75
C GLU A 75 -4.16 4.74 -1.88
N MET A 76 -3.45 3.92 -1.10
CA MET A 76 -2.00 3.77 -1.21
C MET A 76 -1.58 3.26 -2.59
N LYS A 77 -2.33 2.31 -3.17
CA LYS A 77 -2.08 1.78 -4.52
C LYS A 77 -2.19 2.91 -5.55
N ASN A 78 -3.25 3.70 -5.48
CA ASN A 78 -3.43 4.86 -6.36
C ASN A 78 -2.32 5.89 -6.17
N GLY A 79 -1.86 6.09 -4.93
CA GLY A 79 -0.70 6.93 -4.63
C GLY A 79 0.58 6.46 -5.31
N LEU A 80 0.91 5.17 -5.21
CA LEU A 80 2.09 4.60 -5.87
C LEU A 80 2.01 4.73 -7.40
N VAL A 81 0.82 4.58 -8.00
CA VAL A 81 0.62 4.81 -9.43
C VAL A 81 0.95 6.27 -9.81
N ARG A 82 0.49 7.25 -9.02
CA ARG A 82 0.84 8.67 -9.25
C ARG A 82 2.35 8.92 -9.15
N VAL A 83 3.01 8.32 -8.17
CA VAL A 83 4.48 8.40 -8.03
C VAL A 83 5.16 7.79 -9.26
N GLY A 84 4.73 6.62 -9.72
CA GLY A 84 5.28 5.98 -10.91
C GLY A 84 5.12 6.82 -12.18
N ASN A 85 3.97 7.46 -12.35
CA ASN A 85 3.73 8.39 -13.46
C ASN A 85 4.66 9.61 -13.37
N ALA A 86 4.78 10.24 -12.20
CA ALA A 86 5.67 11.38 -12.00
C ALA A 86 7.15 11.05 -12.27
N ILE A 87 7.59 9.84 -11.94
CA ILE A 87 8.94 9.35 -12.27
C ILE A 87 9.11 9.18 -13.79
N SER A 88 8.08 8.70 -14.48
CA SER A 88 8.13 8.43 -15.91
C SER A 88 8.08 9.72 -16.74
N ASP A 89 7.28 10.70 -16.30
CA ASP A 89 7.15 12.01 -16.93
C ASP A 89 8.40 12.90 -16.75
N SER A 90 9.27 12.57 -15.80
CA SER A 90 10.54 13.28 -15.55
C SER A 90 11.68 12.83 -16.48
N LYS A 91 11.43 11.88 -17.40
CA LYS A 91 12.41 11.26 -18.29
C LYS A 91 12.32 11.80 -19.71
#